data_AF-A0A835DNC6-F1
#
_entry.id   AF-A0A835DNC6-F1
#
_cell.length_a   1.000
_cell.length_b   1.000
_cell.length_c   1.000
_cell.angle_alpha   90.00
_cell.angle_beta   90.00
_cell.angle_gamma   90.00
#
_symmetry.space_group_name_H-M   'P 1'
#
loop_
_entity.id
_entity.type
_entity.pdbx_description
1 polymer ?
#
loop_
_entity_poly.entity_id
_entity_poly.type
_entity_poly.pdbx_seq_one_letter_code
_entity_poly.pdbx_strand_id
1 'polypeptide(L)'
;MECIDVLETALKASTKKSTKRQISTIVPEMVVGWYHSHPGFGCWLSGVDINTQQSFEALNQRAVAVVVDPIQSVKGKVVIDAFRLINPQTMMLGQEPRQTTSNLGHLNKPSIQALIHGLNRHYYSIAINYRKNELEEKMLLNLHKKKWTDGLTLQRFDTHSKTNEQTVQEMLSLAIKYNKAVQEEDELPPEKLAIVNVGRQDAKKHLEEHVSNLMSSNIVQTLGTMLDTVVF
;
A
#
# COMPACT_ATOMS: atom_id res chain seq x y z
N MET A 1 -13.46 7.08 5.34
CA MET A 1 -14.18 7.39 4.10
C MET A 1 -13.97 8.85 3.68
N GLU A 2 -13.95 9.81 4.60
CA GLU A 2 -13.85 11.25 4.25
C GLU A 2 -12.50 11.73 3.69
N CYS A 3 -11.38 11.05 3.92
CA CYS A 3 -10.08 11.51 3.42
C CYS A 3 -9.86 11.32 1.91
N ILE A 4 -10.57 10.40 1.26
CA ILE A 4 -10.41 10.12 -0.18
C ILE A 4 -11.23 11.10 -1.01
N ASP A 5 -12.43 11.47 -0.55
CA ASP A 5 -13.30 12.43 -1.25
C ASP A 5 -12.73 13.86 -1.23
N VAL A 6 -12.02 14.23 -0.16
CA VAL A 6 -11.31 15.53 -0.07
C VAL A 6 -10.15 15.58 -1.08
N LEU A 7 -9.44 14.46 -1.27
CA LEU A 7 -8.36 14.34 -2.27
C LEU A 7 -8.91 14.42 -3.70
N GLU A 8 -10.02 13.76 -3.99
CA GLU A 8 -10.62 13.75 -5.33
C GLU A 8 -11.21 15.12 -5.71
N THR A 9 -11.82 15.82 -4.75
CA THR A 9 -12.38 17.16 -4.94
C THR A 9 -11.27 18.21 -5.08
N ALA A 10 -10.17 18.09 -4.33
CA ALA A 10 -8.99 18.95 -4.47
C ALA A 10 -8.28 18.75 -5.83
N LEU A 11 -8.21 17.52 -6.33
CA LEU A 11 -7.62 17.21 -7.64
C LEU A 11 -8.44 17.75 -8.82
N LYS A 12 -9.78 17.65 -8.76
CA LYS A 12 -10.68 18.14 -9.83
C LYS A 12 -10.78 19.68 -9.86
N ALA A 13 -10.67 20.35 -8.72
CA ALA A 13 -10.65 21.82 -8.65
C ALA A 13 -9.31 22.41 -9.13
N SER A 14 -8.21 21.68 -8.96
CA SER A 14 -6.87 22.09 -9.40
C SER A 14 -6.73 22.09 -10.93
N THR A 15 -7.26 21.07 -11.62
CA THR A 15 -6.97 20.82 -13.04
C THR A 15 -7.47 21.89 -14.02
N LYS A 16 -8.63 22.54 -13.79
CA LYS A 16 -9.14 23.60 -14.69
C LYS A 16 -8.64 25.00 -14.38
N LYS A 17 -8.22 25.27 -13.14
CA LYS A 17 -7.73 26.60 -12.70
C LYS A 17 -6.20 26.72 -12.78
N SER A 18 -5.47 25.60 -12.85
CA SER A 18 -4.00 25.56 -12.82
C SER A 18 -3.34 25.95 -14.16
N THR A 19 -3.91 25.58 -15.31
CA THR A 19 -3.21 25.76 -16.61
C THR A 19 -2.91 27.21 -16.98
N LYS A 20 -3.75 28.18 -16.57
CA LYS A 20 -3.49 29.62 -16.75
C LYS A 20 -2.76 30.27 -15.56
N ARG A 21 -2.77 29.67 -14.37
CA ARG A 21 -2.15 30.23 -13.14
C ARG A 21 -0.73 29.76 -12.90
N GLN A 22 -0.32 28.59 -13.40
CA GLN A 22 1.06 28.09 -13.24
C GLN A 22 2.11 28.95 -13.96
N ILE A 23 1.73 29.71 -15.00
CA ILE A 23 2.68 30.52 -15.78
C ILE A 23 3.31 31.65 -14.95
N SER A 24 2.68 32.10 -13.86
CA SER A 24 3.17 33.25 -13.09
C SER A 24 4.08 32.93 -11.92
N THR A 25 4.27 31.65 -11.53
CA THR A 25 4.98 31.34 -10.26
C THR A 25 5.82 30.05 -10.31
N ILE A 26 6.75 29.97 -11.27
CA ILE A 26 7.96 29.11 -11.24
C ILE A 26 7.82 27.77 -12.01
N VAL A 27 8.77 27.61 -12.94
CA VAL A 27 9.05 26.53 -13.93
C VAL A 27 8.12 26.43 -15.16
N PRO A 28 8.64 26.72 -16.39
CA PRO A 28 7.93 26.39 -17.62
C PRO A 28 7.99 24.88 -17.86
N GLU A 29 6.98 24.15 -17.40
CA GLU A 29 6.83 22.72 -17.67
C GLU A 29 5.97 22.48 -18.92
N MET A 30 6.36 21.51 -19.74
CA MET A 30 5.59 21.07 -20.91
C MET A 30 4.74 19.85 -20.56
N VAL A 31 3.58 19.73 -21.19
CA VAL A 31 2.71 18.55 -21.05
C VAL A 31 3.37 17.36 -21.75
N VAL A 32 3.78 16.36 -20.95
CA VAL A 32 4.46 15.13 -21.43
C VAL A 32 3.53 13.92 -21.53
N GLY A 33 2.27 14.05 -21.14
CA GLY A 33 1.31 12.96 -21.12
C GLY A 33 0.07 13.27 -20.29
N TRP A 34 -0.70 12.24 -20.01
CA TRP A 34 -1.91 12.31 -19.19
C TRP A 34 -2.05 11.03 -18.35
N TYR A 35 -2.86 11.08 -17.31
CA TYR A 35 -3.14 9.93 -16.48
C TYR A 35 -4.62 9.83 -16.16
N HIS A 36 -5.07 8.62 -15.86
CA HIS A 36 -6.41 8.36 -15.36
C HIS A 36 -6.38 7.15 -14.41
N SER A 37 -7.51 6.87 -13.78
CA SER A 37 -7.63 5.79 -12.80
C SER A 37 -8.61 4.72 -13.28
N HIS A 38 -8.25 3.45 -13.08
CA HIS A 38 -9.12 2.29 -13.28
C HIS A 38 -9.34 1.59 -11.94
N PRO A 39 -10.34 2.00 -11.15
CA PRO A 39 -10.54 1.46 -9.81
C PRO A 39 -11.00 -0.01 -9.87
N GLY A 40 -10.16 -0.93 -9.41
CA GLY A 40 -10.49 -2.36 -9.26
C GLY A 40 -10.35 -3.20 -10.54
N PHE A 41 -10.03 -2.60 -11.69
CA PHE A 41 -9.93 -3.29 -12.99
C PHE A 41 -8.49 -3.53 -13.44
N GLY A 42 -7.49 -3.06 -12.69
CA GLY A 42 -6.09 -3.09 -13.09
C GLY A 42 -5.73 -2.08 -14.18
N CYS A 43 -4.46 -2.09 -14.60
CA CYS A 43 -3.91 -1.12 -15.54
C CYS A 43 -3.97 -1.66 -16.99
N TRP A 44 -4.80 -1.05 -17.82
CA TRP A 44 -4.94 -1.29 -19.27
C TRP A 44 -5.61 -0.08 -19.92
N LEU A 45 -5.58 0.03 -21.26
CA LEU A 45 -6.26 1.11 -21.98
C LEU A 45 -7.52 0.58 -22.66
N SER A 46 -8.66 1.22 -22.41
CA SER A 46 -9.90 0.96 -23.14
C SER A 46 -9.89 1.59 -24.53
N GLY A 47 -10.88 1.26 -25.37
CA GLY A 47 -11.02 1.90 -26.68
C GLY A 47 -11.15 3.43 -26.59
N VAL A 48 -11.77 3.94 -25.53
CA VAL A 48 -11.88 5.39 -25.27
C VAL A 48 -10.52 5.97 -24.89
N ASP A 49 -9.75 5.26 -24.08
CA ASP A 49 -8.41 5.69 -23.67
C ASP A 49 -7.43 5.68 -24.84
N ILE A 50 -7.53 4.68 -25.72
CA ILE A 50 -6.74 4.60 -26.95
C ILE A 50 -7.02 5.80 -27.86
N ASN A 51 -8.29 6.13 -28.11
CA ASN A 51 -8.66 7.30 -28.92
C ASN A 51 -8.17 8.62 -28.31
N THR A 52 -8.24 8.73 -26.99
CA THR A 52 -7.75 9.89 -26.25
C THR A 52 -6.23 10.00 -26.38
N GLN A 53 -5.51 8.91 -26.16
CA GLN A 53 -4.06 8.85 -26.31
C GLN A 53 -3.62 9.17 -27.74
N GLN A 54 -4.34 8.70 -28.76
CA GLN A 54 -4.04 9.03 -30.17
C GLN A 54 -4.11 10.54 -30.42
N SER A 55 -5.06 11.23 -29.79
CA SER A 55 -5.18 12.68 -29.88
C SER A 55 -4.01 13.41 -29.20
N PHE A 56 -3.54 12.90 -28.06
CA PHE A 56 -2.35 13.44 -27.37
C PHE A 56 -1.05 13.15 -28.14
N GLU A 57 -0.91 11.99 -28.77
CA GLU A 57 0.24 11.64 -29.59
C GLU A 57 0.35 12.51 -30.87
N ALA A 58 -0.78 12.99 -31.40
CA ALA A 58 -0.80 13.93 -32.52
C ALA A 58 -0.22 15.31 -32.14
N LEU A 59 -0.41 15.75 -30.89
CA LEU A 59 0.19 16.99 -30.36
C LEU A 59 1.66 16.78 -29.94
N ASN A 60 1.94 15.66 -29.28
CA ASN A 60 3.28 15.29 -28.83
C ASN A 60 3.51 13.80 -29.04
N GLN A 61 4.37 13.45 -29.99
CA GLN A 61 4.69 12.06 -30.36
C GLN A 61 5.19 11.21 -29.19
N ARG A 62 5.70 11.81 -28.11
CA ARG A 62 6.21 11.12 -26.93
C ARG A 62 5.24 11.15 -25.74
N ALA A 63 3.98 11.53 -25.95
CA ALA A 63 2.96 11.48 -24.91
C ALA A 63 2.87 10.08 -24.29
N VAL A 64 2.67 10.02 -22.97
CA VAL A 64 2.51 8.78 -22.20
C VAL A 64 1.15 8.80 -21.50
N ALA A 65 0.42 7.68 -21.55
CA ALA A 65 -0.78 7.46 -20.77
C ALA A 65 -0.43 6.66 -19.51
N VAL A 66 -0.69 7.20 -18.33
CA VAL A 66 -0.46 6.50 -17.05
C VAL A 66 -1.79 6.04 -16.46
N VAL A 67 -1.87 4.78 -16.05
CA VAL A 67 -3.07 4.20 -15.43
C VAL A 67 -2.75 3.79 -14.01
N VAL A 68 -3.53 4.28 -13.05
CA VAL A 68 -3.39 3.96 -11.63
C VAL A 68 -4.64 3.22 -11.13
N ASP A 69 -4.45 2.11 -10.43
CA ASP A 69 -5.55 1.43 -9.72
C ASP A 69 -5.41 1.68 -8.20
N PRO A 70 -6.17 2.63 -7.63
CA PRO A 70 -6.08 2.93 -6.20
C PRO A 70 -6.70 1.85 -5.31
N ILE A 71 -7.59 0.99 -5.84
CA ILE A 71 -8.27 -0.03 -5.05
C ILE A 71 -7.36 -1.25 -4.84
N GLN A 72 -6.67 -1.67 -5.90
CA GLN A 72 -5.73 -2.80 -5.81
C GLN A 72 -4.36 -2.39 -5.23
N SER A 73 -4.08 -1.10 -5.13
CA SER A 73 -2.88 -0.58 -4.50
C SER A 73 -2.96 -0.72 -2.98
N VAL A 74 -2.02 -1.46 -2.40
CA VAL A 74 -1.91 -1.70 -0.94
C VAL A 74 -0.56 -1.24 -0.41
N LYS A 75 -0.43 -1.10 0.91
CA LYS A 75 0.85 -0.75 1.54
C LYS A 75 1.93 -1.75 1.12
N GLY A 76 2.92 -1.29 0.36
CA GLY A 76 4.02 -2.10 -0.18
C GLY A 76 3.91 -2.47 -1.67
N LYS A 77 2.75 -2.28 -2.31
CA LYS A 77 2.57 -2.48 -3.75
C LYS A 77 1.62 -1.44 -4.33
N VAL A 78 2.17 -0.54 -5.14
CA VAL A 78 1.39 0.42 -5.92
C VAL A 78 1.13 -0.18 -7.30
N VAL A 79 -0.13 -0.29 -7.68
CA VAL A 79 -0.57 -0.79 -8.99
C VAL A 79 -0.65 0.40 -9.93
N ILE A 80 0.43 0.58 -10.71
CA ILE A 80 0.59 1.64 -11.69
C ILE A 80 1.32 1.09 -12.91
N ASP A 81 0.86 1.48 -14.09
CA ASP A 81 1.52 1.15 -15.35
C ASP A 81 1.42 2.34 -16.32
N ALA A 82 2.34 2.40 -17.27
CA ALA A 82 2.43 3.46 -18.26
C ALA A 82 2.41 2.85 -19.65
N PHE A 83 1.62 3.43 -20.55
CA PHE A 83 1.37 2.90 -21.88
C PHE A 83 1.63 3.94 -22.97
N ARG A 84 1.97 3.42 -24.16
CA ARG A 84 2.00 4.19 -25.41
C ARG A 84 1.44 3.34 -26.54
N LEU A 85 0.82 3.97 -27.53
CA LEU A 85 0.25 3.27 -28.67
C LEU A 85 1.34 2.74 -29.61
N ILE A 86 0.99 1.69 -30.33
CA ILE A 86 1.74 1.14 -31.45
C ILE A 86 1.11 1.69 -32.73
N ASN A 87 1.94 2.22 -33.64
CA ASN A 87 1.43 2.61 -34.95
C ASN A 87 0.98 1.35 -35.71
N PRO A 88 -0.30 1.25 -36.13
CA PRO A 88 -0.81 0.08 -36.86
C PRO A 88 -0.05 -0.19 -38.16
N GLN A 89 0.49 0.84 -38.81
CA GLN A 89 1.29 0.68 -40.04
C GLN A 89 2.58 -0.10 -39.78
N THR A 90 3.23 0.14 -38.64
CA THR A 90 4.46 -0.58 -38.25
C THR A 90 4.18 -2.05 -37.98
N MET A 91 3.02 -2.35 -37.39
CA MET A 91 2.60 -3.73 -37.11
C MET A 91 2.28 -4.50 -38.41
N MET A 92 1.66 -3.85 -39.39
CA MET A 92 1.42 -4.45 -40.73
C MET A 92 2.71 -4.74 -41.49
N LEU A 93 3.76 -3.95 -41.24
CA LEU A 93 5.08 -4.14 -41.84
C LEU A 93 5.89 -5.27 -41.16
N GLY A 94 5.33 -5.92 -40.13
CA GLY A 94 6.00 -6.98 -39.37
C GLY A 94 7.23 -6.50 -38.60
N GLN A 95 7.43 -5.19 -38.48
CA GLN A 95 8.50 -4.62 -37.69
C GLN A 95 8.09 -4.58 -36.23
N GLU A 96 8.94 -5.10 -35.34
CA GLU A 96 8.70 -4.93 -33.92
C GLU A 96 8.73 -3.43 -33.57
N PRO A 97 7.67 -2.89 -32.94
CA PRO A 97 7.58 -1.46 -32.65
C PRO A 97 8.57 -1.00 -31.56
N ARG A 98 9.30 -1.93 -30.93
CA ARG A 98 10.29 -1.64 -29.89
C ARG A 98 11.65 -2.14 -30.33
N GLN A 99 12.68 -1.30 -30.15
CA GLN A 99 14.05 -1.77 -30.11
C GLN A 99 14.34 -2.29 -28.69
N THR A 100 14.40 -3.60 -28.52
CA THR A 100 14.73 -4.22 -27.24
C THR A 100 16.23 -4.11 -26.99
N THR A 101 16.65 -3.08 -26.25
CA THR A 101 18.05 -2.85 -25.90
C THR A 101 18.45 -3.47 -24.56
N SER A 102 17.49 -3.99 -23.77
CA SER A 102 17.75 -4.59 -22.46
C SER A 102 16.71 -5.65 -22.07
N ASN A 103 17.08 -6.54 -21.14
CA ASN A 103 16.23 -7.60 -20.62
C ASN A 103 15.13 -7.10 -19.64
N LEU A 104 15.16 -5.81 -19.25
CA LEU A 104 14.26 -5.24 -18.25
C LEU A 104 12.79 -5.17 -18.72
N GLY A 105 12.56 -5.11 -20.03
CA GLY A 105 11.20 -5.04 -20.59
C GLY A 105 10.37 -6.31 -20.40
N HIS A 106 11.00 -7.46 -20.11
CA HIS A 106 10.34 -8.76 -19.97
C HIS A 106 10.10 -9.18 -18.51
N LEU A 107 10.47 -8.35 -17.53
CA LEU A 107 10.45 -8.72 -16.11
C LEU A 107 9.06 -8.67 -15.46
N ASN A 108 8.16 -7.81 -15.96
CA ASN A 108 6.79 -7.71 -15.42
C ASN A 108 5.84 -8.56 -16.25
N LYS A 109 5.35 -9.67 -15.67
CA LYS A 109 4.31 -10.48 -16.32
C LYS A 109 3.03 -9.64 -16.45
N PRO A 110 2.55 -9.39 -17.68
CA PRO A 110 1.34 -8.60 -17.86
C PRO A 110 0.13 -9.31 -17.27
N SER A 111 -0.85 -8.54 -16.78
CA SER A 111 -2.14 -9.08 -16.36
C SER A 111 -2.88 -9.69 -17.56
N ILE A 112 -3.58 -10.81 -17.33
CA ILE A 112 -4.43 -11.45 -18.34
C ILE A 112 -5.46 -10.46 -18.89
N GLN A 113 -6.02 -9.62 -18.03
CA GLN A 113 -6.98 -8.57 -18.43
C GLN A 113 -6.34 -7.59 -19.42
N ALA A 114 -5.12 -7.13 -19.15
CA ALA A 114 -4.42 -6.22 -20.06
C ALA A 114 -4.13 -6.87 -21.43
N LEU A 115 -3.78 -8.16 -21.46
CA LEU A 115 -3.57 -8.90 -22.70
C LEU A 115 -4.86 -9.02 -23.53
N ILE A 116 -5.99 -9.30 -22.89
CA ILE A 116 -7.31 -9.34 -23.54
C ILE A 116 -7.67 -7.96 -24.13
N HIS A 117 -7.36 -6.88 -23.43
CA HIS A 117 -7.61 -5.51 -23.86
C HIS A 117 -6.56 -4.94 -24.83
N GLY A 118 -5.73 -5.78 -25.44
CA GLY A 118 -4.89 -5.38 -26.57
C GLY A 118 -3.48 -4.91 -26.22
N LEU A 119 -2.97 -5.24 -25.04
CA LEU A 119 -1.55 -5.11 -24.72
C LEU A 119 -0.71 -5.93 -25.72
N ASN A 120 0.38 -5.35 -26.22
CA ASN A 120 1.24 -5.86 -27.30
C ASN A 120 0.58 -5.94 -28.69
N ARG A 121 -0.64 -5.40 -28.86
CA ARG A 121 -1.30 -5.22 -30.17
C ARG A 121 -1.51 -3.75 -30.50
N HIS A 122 -2.25 -3.04 -29.64
CA HIS A 122 -2.58 -1.63 -29.83
C HIS A 122 -1.66 -0.70 -29.05
N TYR A 123 -1.12 -1.17 -27.93
CA TYR A 123 -0.23 -0.41 -27.06
C TYR A 123 0.75 -1.34 -26.35
N TYR A 124 1.82 -0.77 -25.81
CA TYR A 124 2.83 -1.48 -25.03
C TYR A 124 3.05 -0.79 -23.68
N SER A 125 3.44 -1.58 -22.67
CA SER A 125 3.81 -1.09 -21.34
C SER A 125 5.25 -0.55 -21.32
N ILE A 126 5.43 0.54 -20.57
CA ILE A 126 6.70 1.23 -20.32
C ILE A 126 7.09 0.98 -18.87
N ALA A 127 8.35 0.58 -18.65
CA ALA A 127 8.87 0.40 -17.31
C ALA A 127 8.94 1.74 -16.57
N ILE A 128 8.32 1.81 -15.39
CA ILE A 128 8.32 2.97 -14.50
C ILE A 128 9.46 2.81 -13.49
N ASN A 129 10.20 3.89 -13.25
CA ASN A 129 11.17 3.96 -12.17
C ASN A 129 10.91 5.21 -11.31
N TYR A 130 11.21 5.12 -10.02
CA TYR A 130 11.04 6.20 -9.07
C TYR A 130 12.39 6.83 -8.77
N ARG A 131 12.52 8.13 -9.04
CA ARG A 131 13.65 8.92 -8.55
C ARG A 131 13.28 9.46 -7.17
N LYS A 132 14.12 9.18 -6.16
CA LYS A 132 13.97 9.72 -4.81
C LYS A 132 15.22 10.50 -4.48
N ASN A 133 15.06 11.74 -4.04
CA ASN A 133 16.18 12.54 -3.54
C ASN A 133 16.41 12.24 -2.05
N GLU A 134 17.66 12.38 -1.58
CA GLU A 134 17.98 12.15 -0.16
C GLU A 134 17.17 13.04 0.79
N LEU A 135 16.88 14.28 0.39
CA LEU A 135 16.10 15.23 1.19
C LEU A 135 14.64 14.76 1.30
N GLU A 136 14.05 14.31 0.19
CA GLU A 136 12.70 13.76 0.16
C GLU A 136 12.61 12.50 1.01
N GLU A 137 13.59 11.60 0.91
CA GLU A 137 13.65 10.40 1.72
C GLU A 137 13.74 10.73 3.21
N LYS A 138 14.63 11.64 3.61
CA LYS A 138 14.74 12.12 5.01
C LYS A 138 13.43 12.75 5.48
N MET A 139 12.77 13.55 4.65
CA MET A 139 11.49 14.18 4.98
C MET A 139 10.36 13.15 5.14
N LEU A 140 10.25 12.19 4.21
CA LEU A 140 9.25 11.13 4.27
C LEU A 140 9.47 10.19 5.46
N LEU A 141 10.73 9.87 5.76
CA LEU A 141 11.08 9.10 6.96
C LEU A 141 10.68 9.82 8.24
N ASN A 142 10.79 11.15 8.28
CA ASN A 142 10.37 11.94 9.44
C ASN A 142 8.85 11.94 9.64
N LEU A 143 8.05 11.85 8.57
CA LEU A 143 6.58 11.82 8.67
C LEU A 143 6.07 10.59 9.45
N HIS A 144 6.75 9.45 9.32
CA HIS A 144 6.36 8.20 9.97
C HIS A 144 7.02 8.03 11.36
N LYS A 145 7.81 9.01 11.84
CA LYS A 145 8.37 8.94 13.19
C LYS A 145 7.26 9.19 14.22
N LYS A 146 7.15 8.29 15.20
CA LYS A 146 6.38 8.55 16.42
C LYS A 146 7.00 9.75 17.14
N LYS A 147 6.20 10.56 17.84
CA LYS A 147 6.75 11.67 18.61
C LYS A 147 7.62 11.06 19.71
N TRP A 148 8.85 11.57 19.87
CA TRP A 148 9.76 11.07 20.90
C TRP A 148 9.18 11.25 22.31
N THR A 149 8.33 12.27 22.50
CA THR A 149 7.60 12.53 23.75
C THR A 149 6.62 11.42 24.13
N ASP A 150 6.08 10.68 23.16
CA ASP A 150 5.11 9.62 23.43
C ASP A 150 5.71 8.50 24.29
N GLY A 151 7.04 8.33 24.26
CA GLY A 151 7.76 7.37 25.12
C GLY A 151 8.05 7.87 26.54
N LEU A 152 7.90 9.18 26.78
CA LEU A 152 8.09 9.80 28.10
C LEU A 152 6.77 10.11 28.79
N THR A 153 5.64 10.01 28.08
CA THR A 153 4.32 10.18 28.70
C THR A 153 3.95 8.93 29.48
N LEU A 154 3.84 9.07 30.80
CA LEU A 154 3.28 8.04 31.67
C LEU A 154 1.76 7.98 31.54
N GLN A 155 1.23 6.75 31.48
CA GLN A 155 -0.21 6.56 31.63
C GLN A 155 -0.63 6.77 33.08
N ARG A 156 -1.89 7.13 33.32
CA ARG A 156 -2.41 7.26 34.69
C ARG A 156 -2.37 5.89 35.37
N PHE A 157 -1.82 5.85 36.60
CA PHE A 157 -1.66 4.61 37.35
C PHE A 157 -2.98 3.88 37.58
N ASP A 158 -4.06 4.60 37.87
CA ASP A 158 -5.39 3.99 38.08
C ASP A 158 -5.90 3.26 36.83
N THR A 159 -5.71 3.86 35.64
CA THR A 159 -6.15 3.23 34.39
C THR A 159 -5.27 2.04 34.04
N HIS A 160 -3.95 2.18 34.21
CA HIS A 160 -2.99 1.12 33.93
C HIS A 160 -3.19 -0.09 34.85
N SER A 161 -3.43 0.14 36.15
CA SER A 161 -3.74 -0.92 37.12
C SER A 161 -5.02 -1.67 36.76
N LYS A 162 -6.08 -0.96 36.34
CA LYS A 162 -7.33 -1.60 35.89
C LYS A 162 -7.13 -2.45 34.65
N THR A 163 -6.36 -1.96 33.67
CA THR A 163 -6.04 -2.73 32.46
C THR A 163 -5.23 -3.98 32.78
N ASN A 164 -4.28 -3.90 33.72
CA ASN A 164 -3.49 -5.04 34.16
C ASN A 164 -4.37 -6.09 34.85
N GLU A 165 -5.27 -5.67 35.75
CA GLU A 165 -6.21 -6.57 36.40
C GLU A 165 -7.11 -7.29 35.39
N GLN A 166 -7.68 -6.56 34.43
CA GLN A 166 -8.51 -7.13 33.37
C GLN A 166 -7.74 -8.15 32.52
N THR A 167 -6.52 -7.79 32.08
CA THR A 167 -5.69 -8.66 31.25
C THR A 167 -5.32 -9.95 31.99
N VAL A 168 -5.00 -9.86 33.29
CA VAL A 168 -4.68 -11.04 34.10
C VAL A 168 -5.90 -11.93 34.34
N GLN A 169 -7.09 -11.35 34.54
CA GLN A 169 -8.34 -12.11 34.64
C GLN A 169 -8.67 -12.84 33.31
N GLU A 170 -8.48 -12.17 32.17
CA GLU A 170 -8.62 -12.79 30.85
C GLU A 170 -7.61 -13.93 30.64
N MET A 171 -6.34 -13.71 31.01
CA MET A 171 -5.30 -14.72 30.96
C MET A 171 -5.61 -15.94 31.82
N LEU A 172 -6.20 -15.76 33.01
CA LEU A 172 -6.66 -16.88 33.84
C LEU A 172 -7.71 -17.71 33.10
N SER A 173 -8.70 -17.06 32.48
CA SER A 173 -9.74 -17.74 31.71
C SER A 173 -9.16 -18.52 30.52
N LEU A 174 -8.15 -17.96 29.85
CA LEU A 174 -7.45 -18.59 28.73
C LEU A 174 -6.56 -19.73 29.20
N ALA A 175 -5.93 -19.63 30.38
CA ALA A 175 -5.12 -20.70 30.96
C ALA A 175 -5.96 -21.94 31.31
N ILE A 176 -7.17 -21.74 31.84
CA ILE A 176 -8.12 -22.84 32.10
C ILE A 176 -8.52 -23.51 30.78
N LYS A 177 -8.85 -22.71 29.75
CA LYS A 177 -9.18 -23.23 28.40
C LYS A 177 -7.99 -23.97 27.79
N TYR A 178 -6.78 -23.46 27.93
CA TYR A 178 -5.56 -24.09 27.43
C TYR A 178 -5.31 -25.43 28.12
N ASN A 179 -5.44 -25.51 29.43
CA ASN A 179 -5.29 -26.76 30.17
C ASN A 179 -6.32 -27.81 29.70
N LYS A 180 -7.58 -27.41 29.51
CA LYS A 180 -8.61 -28.28 28.94
C LYS A 180 -8.27 -28.73 27.51
N ALA A 181 -7.78 -27.82 26.67
CA ALA A 181 -7.38 -28.14 25.30
C ALA A 181 -6.20 -29.13 25.25
N VAL A 182 -5.23 -29.01 26.15
CA VAL A 182 -4.09 -29.95 26.26
C VAL A 182 -4.57 -31.34 26.70
N GLN A 183 -5.51 -31.42 27.65
CA GLN A 183 -6.10 -32.70 28.05
C GLN A 183 -6.87 -33.38 26.89
N GLU A 184 -7.60 -32.60 26.09
CA GLU A 184 -8.28 -33.10 24.88
C GLU A 184 -7.29 -33.49 23.76
N GLU A 185 -6.10 -32.88 23.74
CA GLU A 185 -5.04 -33.14 22.75
C GLU A 185 -4.44 -34.56 22.91
N ASP A 186 -4.27 -35.02 24.15
CA ASP A 186 -3.73 -36.35 24.46
C ASP A 186 -4.64 -37.50 23.98
N GLU A 187 -5.94 -37.25 23.81
CA GLU A 187 -6.93 -38.26 23.43
C GLU A 187 -7.08 -38.43 21.90
N LEU A 188 -6.64 -37.46 21.09
CA LEU A 188 -6.98 -37.37 19.66
C LEU A 188 -5.74 -37.41 18.75
N PRO A 189 -5.84 -38.06 17.57
CA PRO A 189 -4.75 -38.04 16.60
C PRO A 189 -4.60 -36.67 15.91
N PRO A 190 -3.38 -36.30 15.46
CA PRO A 190 -3.03 -34.96 14.99
C PRO A 190 -3.85 -34.48 13.78
N GLU A 191 -4.25 -35.38 12.88
CA GLU A 191 -5.06 -35.02 11.70
C GLU A 191 -6.49 -34.59 12.08
N LYS A 192 -7.06 -35.19 13.13
CA LYS A 192 -8.39 -34.81 13.63
C LYS A 192 -8.32 -33.54 14.46
N LEU A 193 -7.23 -33.32 15.19
CA LEU A 193 -6.98 -32.09 15.95
C LEU A 193 -6.93 -30.85 15.06
N ALA A 194 -6.27 -30.93 13.90
CA ALA A 194 -6.22 -29.82 12.94
C ALA A 194 -7.61 -29.40 12.45
N ILE A 195 -8.56 -30.34 12.36
CA ILE A 195 -9.95 -30.06 11.95
C ILE A 195 -10.77 -29.53 13.13
N VAL A 196 -10.59 -30.09 14.33
CA VAL A 196 -11.32 -29.69 15.56
C VAL A 196 -10.94 -28.28 16.02
N ASN A 197 -9.70 -27.86 15.80
CA ASN A 197 -9.21 -26.54 16.18
C ASN A 197 -9.71 -25.43 15.24
N VAL A 198 -10.15 -25.76 14.02
CA VAL A 198 -10.71 -24.77 13.09
C VAL A 198 -12.05 -24.26 13.62
N GLY A 199 -12.09 -22.96 13.92
CA GLY A 199 -13.28 -22.26 14.44
C GLY A 199 -13.34 -22.15 15.96
N ARG A 200 -12.38 -22.73 16.69
CA ARG A 200 -12.17 -22.49 18.13
C ARG A 200 -11.08 -21.43 18.34
N GLN A 201 -11.15 -20.73 19.48
CA GLN A 201 -10.12 -19.75 19.84
C GLN A 201 -8.84 -20.48 20.29
N ASP A 202 -7.72 -20.21 19.63
CA ASP A 202 -6.41 -20.78 19.98
C ASP A 202 -5.89 -20.17 21.29
N ALA A 203 -6.19 -20.83 22.42
CA ALA A 203 -5.85 -20.32 23.76
C ALA A 203 -4.35 -20.05 23.94
N LYS A 204 -3.48 -20.90 23.36
CA LYS A 204 -2.01 -20.71 23.40
C LYS A 204 -1.58 -19.40 22.74
N LYS A 205 -2.03 -19.16 21.51
CA LYS A 205 -1.66 -17.97 20.73
C LYS A 205 -2.12 -16.68 21.41
N HIS A 206 -3.34 -16.70 21.96
CA HIS A 206 -3.85 -15.56 22.73
C HIS A 206 -3.12 -15.35 24.05
N LEU A 207 -2.75 -16.41 24.78
CA LEU A 207 -1.92 -16.27 25.97
C LEU A 207 -0.58 -15.61 25.66
N GLU A 208 0.11 -16.05 24.60
CA GLU A 208 1.37 -15.45 24.15
C GLU A 208 1.20 -13.95 23.80
N GLU A 209 0.12 -13.61 23.10
CA GLU A 209 -0.21 -12.22 22.74
C GLU A 209 -0.46 -11.34 23.97
N HIS A 210 -1.29 -11.79 24.92
CA HIS A 210 -1.58 -11.06 26.15
C HIS A 210 -0.34 -10.89 27.03
N VAL A 211 0.49 -11.93 27.15
CA VAL A 211 1.78 -11.87 27.88
C VAL A 211 2.70 -10.84 27.26
N SER A 212 2.86 -10.85 25.93
CA SER A 212 3.69 -9.87 25.21
C SER A 212 3.22 -8.44 25.42
N ASN A 213 1.90 -8.20 25.35
CA ASN A 213 1.31 -6.88 25.54
C ASN A 213 1.45 -6.41 27.00
N LEU A 214 1.16 -7.27 27.97
CA LEU A 214 1.26 -6.96 29.40
C LEU A 214 2.71 -6.63 29.80
N MET A 215 3.67 -7.45 29.36
CA MET A 215 5.09 -7.19 29.61
C MET A 215 5.53 -5.87 28.98
N SER A 216 5.19 -5.63 27.71
CA SER A 216 5.58 -4.40 27.01
C SER A 216 5.03 -3.15 27.72
N SER A 217 3.75 -3.18 28.11
CA SER A 217 3.08 -2.07 28.82
C SER A 217 3.73 -1.81 30.18
N ASN A 218 3.95 -2.86 30.98
CA ASN A 218 4.50 -2.73 32.33
C ASN A 218 5.98 -2.32 32.32
N ILE A 219 6.78 -2.84 31.40
CA ILE A 219 8.19 -2.46 31.26
C ILE A 219 8.30 -0.99 30.87
N VAL A 220 7.51 -0.53 29.89
CA VAL A 220 7.52 0.88 29.46
C VAL A 220 7.06 1.80 30.59
N GLN A 221 5.98 1.46 31.30
CA GLN A 221 5.50 2.26 32.43
C GLN A 221 6.54 2.30 33.56
N THR A 222 7.12 1.17 33.94
CA THR A 222 8.14 1.11 35.01
C THR A 222 9.39 1.88 34.63
N LEU A 223 9.89 1.70 33.40
CA LEU A 223 11.03 2.43 32.89
C LEU A 223 10.76 3.94 32.84
N GLY A 224 9.58 4.34 32.36
CA GLY A 224 9.16 5.74 32.36
C GLY A 224 9.18 6.34 33.76
N THR A 225 8.64 5.63 34.77
CA THR A 225 8.65 6.12 36.15
C THR A 225 10.05 6.26 36.72
N MET A 226 10.93 5.29 36.45
CA MET A 226 12.33 5.36 36.92
C MET A 226 13.08 6.51 36.25
N LEU A 227 12.88 6.72 34.95
CA LEU A 227 13.50 7.84 34.24
C LEU A 227 13.01 9.19 34.76
N ASP A 228 11.70 9.33 34.99
CA ASP A 228 11.12 10.58 35.48
C ASP A 228 11.70 10.97 36.85
N THR A 229 11.94 10.00 37.74
CA THR A 229 12.53 10.27 39.07
C THR A 229 14.00 10.69 39.07
N VAL A 230 14.74 10.38 37.99
CA VAL A 230 16.18 10.67 37.89
C VAL A 230 16.44 11.91 37.04
N VAL A 231 15.64 12.11 36.00
CA VAL A 231 15.82 13.18 35.00
C VAL A 231 15.12 14.48 35.40
N PHE A 232 13.97 14.40 36.08
CA PHE A 232 13.17 15.55 36.49
C PHE A 232 13.08 15.67 38.02
#